data_AF-A0A6P2FG51-F1
#
_entry.id   AF-A0A6P2FG51-F1
#
_cell.length_a   1.000
_cell.length_b   1.000
_cell.length_c   1.000
_cell.angle_alpha   90.00
_cell.angle_beta   90.00
_cell.angle_gamma   90.00
#
_symmetry.space_group_name_H-M   'P 1'
#
loop_
_entity.id
_entity.type
_entity.pdbx_description
1 polymer ?
#
loop_
_entity_poly.entity_id
_entity_poly.type
_entity_poly.pdbx_seq_one_letter_code
_entity_poly.pdbx_strand_id
1 'polypeptide(L)' 'MLWLKENKGRLASVCQGIVSVMQDSQRLPLVEKQAAGLQAALGIPFLVTANLSDANAQAISLLQNTAAGSTD' A
#
# COMPACT_ATOMS: atom_id res chain seq x y z
N MET A 1 -4.64 -2.10 17.66
CA MET A 1 -5.19 -1.10 16.71
C MET A 1 -5.15 0.35 17.20
N LEU A 2 -4.93 0.63 18.50
CA LEU A 2 -4.87 2.01 19.03
C LEU A 2 -3.72 2.83 18.41
N TRP A 3 -2.51 2.26 18.40
CA TRP A 3 -1.32 2.92 17.83
C TRP A 3 -1.53 3.36 16.38
N LEU A 4 -2.10 2.50 15.53
CA LEU A 4 -2.29 2.83 14.11
C LEU A 4 -3.27 3.98 13.91
N LYS A 5 -4.36 4.02 14.70
CA LYS A 5 -5.32 5.13 14.63
C LYS A 5 -4.67 6.47 14.99
N GLU A 6 -3.77 6.47 15.96
CA GLU A 6 -3.06 7.67 16.42
C GLU A 6 -1.90 8.07 15.48
N ASN A 7 -1.29 7.11 14.79
CA ASN A 7 -0.05 7.34 14.03
C ASN A 7 -0.21 7.25 12.51
N LYS A 8 -1.40 6.92 11.97
CA LYS A 8 -1.61 6.79 10.51
C LYS A 8 -1.19 8.02 9.71
N GLY A 9 -1.39 9.23 10.25
CA GLY A 9 -0.94 10.46 9.59
C GLY A 9 0.60 10.59 9.56
N ARG A 10 1.28 10.23 10.66
CA ARG A 10 2.75 10.19 10.72
C ARG A 10 3.30 9.11 9.79
N LEU A 11 2.65 7.95 9.72
CA LEU A 11 3.01 6.89 8.79
C LEU A 11 2.89 7.38 7.33
N ALA A 12 1.77 8.02 6.98
CA ALA A 12 1.55 8.57 5.64
C ALA A 12 2.58 9.65 5.26
N SER A 13 3.15 10.37 6.24
CA SER A 13 4.20 11.37 5.95
C SER A 13 5.54 10.78 5.51
N VAL A 14 5.81 9.51 5.83
CA VAL A 14 7.10 8.84 5.53
C VAL A 14 6.96 7.61 4.63
N CYS A 15 5.74 7.09 4.46
CA CYS A 15 5.45 5.88 3.70
C CYS A 15 4.40 6.21 2.62
N GLN A 16 4.79 6.06 1.36
CA GLN A 16 3.92 6.36 0.21
C GLN A 16 2.95 5.21 -0.13
N GLY A 17 3.11 4.07 0.53
CA GLY A 17 2.25 2.90 0.37
C GLY A 17 2.99 1.61 0.68
N ILE A 18 2.23 0.52 0.74
CA ILE A 18 2.73 -0.83 0.99
C ILE A 18 2.33 -1.71 -0.19
N VAL A 19 3.29 -2.49 -0.70
CA VAL A 19 3.04 -3.50 -1.73
C VAL A 19 3.39 -4.87 -1.16
N SER A 20 2.41 -5.75 -1.09
CA SER A 20 2.57 -7.11 -0.57
C SER A 20 2.66 -8.11 -1.72
N VAL A 21 3.61 -9.04 -1.66
CA VAL A 21 3.74 -10.13 -2.64
C VAL A 21 3.06 -11.37 -2.10
N MET A 22 2.07 -11.89 -2.84
CA MET A 22 1.34 -13.12 -2.54
C MET A 22 1.44 -14.08 -3.73
N GLN A 23 2.35 -15.04 -3.65
CA GLN A 23 2.60 -15.99 -4.74
C GLN A 23 1.46 -17.00 -4.94
N ASP A 24 0.62 -17.22 -3.92
CA ASP A 24 -0.54 -18.11 -4.01
C ASP A 24 -1.69 -17.40 -4.75
N SER A 25 -1.81 -17.71 -6.04
CA SER A 25 -2.82 -17.16 -6.93
C SER A 25 -4.26 -17.50 -6.53
N GLN A 26 -4.47 -18.60 -5.80
CA GLN A 26 -5.81 -18.97 -5.31
C GLN A 26 -6.25 -18.08 -4.14
N ARG A 27 -5.28 -17.58 -3.37
CA ARG A 27 -5.54 -16.71 -2.21
C ARG A 27 -5.49 -15.22 -2.57
N LEU A 28 -4.87 -14.86 -3.69
CA LEU A 28 -4.73 -13.48 -4.14
C LEU A 28 -6.06 -12.69 -4.11
N PRO A 29 -7.21 -13.20 -4.63
CA PRO A 29 -8.46 -12.43 -4.62
C PRO A 29 -9.03 -12.19 -3.21
N LEU A 30 -8.77 -13.11 -2.28
CA LEU A 30 -9.17 -12.94 -0.88
C LEU A 30 -8.33 -11.85 -0.22
N VAL A 31 -7.03 -11.83 -0.49
CA VAL A 31 -6.08 -10.88 0.10
C VAL A 31 -6.27 -9.49 -0.49
N GLU A 32 -6.61 -9.37 -1.79
CA GLU A 32 -7.00 -8.11 -2.42
C GLU A 32 -8.25 -7.50 -1.76
N LYS A 33 -9.26 -8.31 -1.42
CA LYS A 33 -10.43 -7.82 -0.66
C LYS A 33 -10.04 -7.32 0.74
N GLN A 34 -9.10 -7.98 1.40
CA GLN A 34 -8.58 -7.55 2.71
C GLN A 34 -7.72 -6.29 2.60
N ALA A 35 -7.00 -6.12 1.49
CA ALA A 35 -6.17 -4.96 1.22
C ALA A 35 -6.96 -3.66 1.24
N ALA A 36 -8.20 -3.65 0.73
CA ALA A 36 -9.06 -2.47 0.80
C ALA A 36 -9.34 -2.03 2.26
N GLY A 37 -9.59 -2.98 3.16
CA GLY A 37 -9.77 -2.70 4.58
C GLY A 37 -8.49 -2.21 5.25
N LEU A 38 -7.34 -2.76 4.87
CA LEU A 38 -6.03 -2.32 5.36
C LEU A 38 -5.68 -0.91 4.87
N GLN A 39 -5.91 -0.60 3.60
CA GLN A 39 -5.74 0.74 3.04
C GLN A 39 -6.59 1.77 3.81
N ALA A 40 -7.86 1.46 4.07
CA ALA A 40 -8.72 2.34 4.86
C ALA A 40 -8.23 2.53 6.31
N ALA A 41 -7.69 1.48 6.93
CA ALA A 41 -7.16 1.54 8.28
C ALA A 41 -5.82 2.30 8.37
N LEU A 42 -4.95 2.13 7.38
CA LEU A 42 -3.61 2.70 7.32
C LEU A 42 -3.59 4.13 6.78
N GLY A 43 -4.56 4.50 5.96
CA GLY A 43 -4.60 5.82 5.29
C GLY A 43 -3.54 6.00 4.20
N ILE A 44 -2.94 4.90 3.73
CA ILE A 44 -1.96 4.86 2.64
C ILE A 44 -2.33 3.72 1.68
N PRO A 45 -1.91 3.80 0.40
CA PRO A 45 -2.12 2.72 -0.57
C PRO A 45 -1.62 1.37 -0.02
N PHE A 46 -2.44 0.33 -0.17
CA PHE A 46 -2.06 -1.05 0.13
C PHE A 46 -2.38 -1.93 -1.07
N LEU A 47 -1.35 -2.40 -1.76
CA LEU A 47 -1.45 -3.17 -2.99
C LEU A 47 -0.99 -4.61 -2.73
N VAL A 48 -1.51 -5.55 -3.51
CA VAL A 48 -1.13 -6.95 -3.46
C VAL A 48 -0.81 -7.40 -4.88
N THR A 49 0.31 -8.10 -5.08
CA THR A 49 0.72 -8.60 -6.39
C THR A 49 1.14 -10.06 -6.29
N ALA A 50 1.17 -10.77 -7.42
CA ALA A 50 1.57 -12.18 -7.46
C ALA A 50 3.08 -12.39 -7.39
N ASN A 51 3.89 -11.38 -7.74
CA ASN A 51 5.34 -11.53 -7.87
C ASN A 51 6.08 -10.23 -7.55
N LEU A 52 7.40 -10.37 -7.34
CA LEU A 52 8.26 -9.27 -6.93
C LEU A 52 8.47 -8.22 -8.02
N SER A 53 8.46 -8.62 -9.30
CA SER A 53 8.63 -7.67 -10.42
C SER A 53 7.49 -6.66 -10.45
N ASP A 54 6.25 -7.15 -10.39
CA ASP A 54 5.06 -6.32 -10.36
C ASP A 54 5.02 -5.47 -9.09
N ALA A 55 5.42 -6.04 -7.95
CA ALA A 55 5.47 -5.28 -6.71
C ALA A 55 6.45 -4.11 -6.78
N ASN A 56 7.60 -4.32 -7.41
CA ASN A 56 8.61 -3.28 -7.57
C ASN A 56 8.12 -2.16 -8.51
N ALA A 57 7.49 -2.52 -9.63
CA ALA A 57 6.90 -1.53 -10.54
C ALA A 57 5.83 -0.67 -9.83
N GLN A 58 4.96 -1.30 -9.04
CA GLN A 58 3.95 -0.60 -8.24
C GLN A 58 4.58 0.30 -7.18
N ALA A 59 5.60 -0.18 -6.48
CA ALA A 59 6.31 0.61 -5.47
C ALA A 59 6.97 1.86 -6.09
N ILE A 60 7.59 1.72 -7.25
CA ILE A 60 8.17 2.86 -7.99
C ILE A 60 7.08 3.86 -8.39
N SER A 61 5.95 3.39 -8.90
CA SER A 61 4.83 4.27 -9.28
C SER A 61 4.28 5.06 -8.08
N LEU A 62 4.17 4.44 -6.90
CA LEU A 62 3.77 5.11 -5.67
C LEU A 62 4.73 6.24 -5.29
N LEU A 63 6.04 6.03 -5.42
CA LEU A 63 7.04 7.05 -5.14
C LEU A 63 6.99 8.22 -6.15
N GLN A 64 6.72 7.93 -7.42
CA GLN A 64 6.65 8.94 -8.48
C GLN A 64 5.38 9.80 -8.39
N ASN A 65 4.23 9.20 -8.05
CA ASN A 65 2.96 9.92 -7.93
C ASN A 65 2.96 10.92 -6.77
N THR A 66 3.69 10.66 -5.68
CA THR A 66 3.87 11.63 -4.59
C THR A 66 4.70 12.83 -5.00
N ALA A 67 5.74 12.64 -5.83
CA ALA A 67 6.57 13.73 -6.33
C ALA A 67 5.79 14.70 -7.24
N ALA A 68 4.72 14.24 -7.89
CA ALA A 68 3.84 15.07 -8.72
C ALA A 68 2.74 15.80 -7.93
N GLY A 69 2.50 15.43 -6.67
CA GLY A 69 1.45 16.01 -5.81
C GLY A 69 1.93 17.06 -4.81
N SER A 70 3.20 17.50 -4.88
CA SER A 70 3.83 18.41 -3.91
C SER A 70 4.02 19.84 -4.43
N THR A 71 3.08 20.34 -5.23
CA THR A 71 2.90 21.77 -5.52
C THR A 71 1.48 22.14 -5.15
N ASP A 72 1.28 22.49 -3.88
CA ASP A 72 0.46 23.61 -3.36
C ASP A 72 0.34 23.53 -1.82
#